data_AF-A0A225X1N9-F1
#
_entry.id   AF-A0A225X1N9-F1
#
_cell.length_a   1.000
_cell.length_b   1.000
_cell.length_c   1.000
_cell.angle_alpha   90.00
_cell.angle_beta   90.00
_cell.angle_gamma   90.00
#
_symmetry.space_group_name_H-M   'P 1'
#
loop_
_entity.id
_entity.type
_entity.pdbx_description
1 polymer ?
#
loop_
_entity_poly.entity_id
_entity_poly.type
_entity_poly.pdbx_seq_one_letter_code
_entity_poly.pdbx_strand_id
1 'polypeptide(L)'
;MAPKKTQDDGISENEVRALLIGKDGNLTRDFEAVLTRLFISFLENPTDKSLTLDKLKEFSKICNDGKPFSDEEIKEIQTYFQCDENKGLTLKGFKDMYHTQSSAEPMETWRDMKKLGFDKELIEKRDAALRCRVCKAPSTLVCSRCKVVRYCGAECQKQDWKASHKQKCKPSVV
;
A
#
# COMPACT_ATOMS: atom_id res chain seq x y z
N MET A 1 28.37 5.02 -24.58
CA MET A 1 26.90 5.04 -24.40
C MET A 1 26.63 5.15 -22.91
N ALA A 2 26.25 6.34 -22.44
CA ALA A 2 25.87 6.55 -21.05
C ALA A 2 24.44 6.04 -20.83
N PRO A 3 24.10 5.45 -19.67
CA PRO A 3 22.74 5.05 -19.39
C PRO A 3 21.86 6.30 -19.31
N LYS A 4 20.77 6.31 -20.08
CA LYS A 4 19.76 7.37 -20.06
C LYS A 4 19.17 7.43 -18.65
N LYS A 5 19.52 8.48 -17.90
CA LYS A 5 18.83 8.87 -16.67
C LYS A 5 17.45 9.39 -17.05
N THR A 6 16.42 8.55 -16.94
CA THR A 6 15.05 9.02 -16.85
C THR A 6 14.81 9.45 -15.41
N GLN A 7 14.85 10.76 -15.18
CA GLN A 7 14.37 11.40 -13.95
C GLN A 7 12.85 11.25 -13.90
N ASP A 8 12.35 10.43 -12.98
CA ASP A 8 10.94 10.36 -12.60
C ASP A 8 10.89 10.45 -11.06
N ASP A 9 10.52 11.64 -10.55
CA ASP A 9 10.21 12.05 -9.16
C ASP A 9 11.01 11.50 -7.96
N GLY A 10 12.30 11.19 -8.09
CA GLY A 10 13.25 11.28 -6.96
C GLY A 10 13.08 10.32 -5.77
N ILE A 11 12.22 9.30 -5.84
CA ILE A 11 12.12 8.21 -4.86
C ILE A 11 12.76 6.93 -5.42
N SER A 12 13.60 6.26 -4.63
CA SER A 12 14.26 5.01 -5.04
C SER A 12 13.33 3.80 -4.97
N GLU A 13 13.63 2.74 -5.73
CA GLU A 13 12.87 1.47 -5.68
C GLU A 13 12.78 0.89 -4.26
N ASN A 14 13.86 0.99 -3.47
CA ASN A 14 13.86 0.53 -2.08
C ASN A 14 12.89 1.32 -1.20
N GLU A 15 12.78 2.63 -1.42
CA GLU A 15 11.82 3.46 -0.70
C GLU A 15 10.38 3.15 -1.12
N VAL A 16 10.14 2.95 -2.42
CA VAL A 16 8.85 2.49 -2.93
C VAL A 16 8.48 1.14 -2.34
N ARG A 17 9.40 0.16 -2.36
CA ARG A 17 9.15 -1.15 -1.75
C ARG A 17 8.79 -1.01 -0.27
N ALA A 18 9.46 -0.13 0.48
CA ALA A 18 9.14 0.10 1.89
C ALA A 18 7.79 0.81 2.12
N LEU A 19 7.24 1.50 1.11
CA LEU A 19 5.88 2.05 1.14
C LEU A 19 4.83 0.97 0.91
N LEU A 20 5.11 0.01 0.02
CA LEU A 20 4.14 -0.99 -0.44
C LEU A 20 4.17 -2.27 0.41
N ILE A 21 5.37 -2.76 0.73
CA ILE A 21 5.62 -4.03 1.42
C ILE A 21 6.31 -3.78 2.77
N GLY A 22 5.71 -4.30 3.83
CA GLY A 22 6.22 -4.31 5.18
C GLY A 22 7.42 -5.25 5.35
N LYS A 23 8.11 -5.12 6.49
CA LYS A 23 9.27 -5.96 6.82
C LYS A 23 8.90 -7.43 7.06
N ASP A 24 7.63 -7.70 7.33
CA ASP A 24 7.04 -9.03 7.46
C ASP A 24 6.67 -9.64 6.10
N GLY A 25 6.96 -8.94 5.00
CA GLY A 25 6.65 -9.39 3.65
C GLY A 25 5.20 -9.16 3.24
N ASN A 26 4.33 -8.64 4.12
CA ASN A 26 2.94 -8.34 3.80
C ASN A 26 2.79 -6.91 3.24
N LEU A 27 1.61 -6.57 2.71
CA LEU A 27 1.30 -5.18 2.36
C LEU A 27 1.40 -4.27 3.61
N THR A 28 1.92 -3.06 3.45
CA THR A 28 1.87 -2.08 4.54
C THR A 28 0.42 -1.68 4.83
N ARG A 29 0.13 -1.33 6.09
CA ARG A 29 -1.23 -0.94 6.51
C ARG A 29 -1.76 0.27 5.75
N ASP A 30 -0.87 1.21 5.41
CA ASP A 30 -1.22 2.41 4.67
C ASP A 30 -1.53 2.09 3.21
N PHE A 31 -0.75 1.19 2.60
CA PHE A 31 -1.02 0.74 1.23
C PHE A 31 -2.28 -0.14 1.15
N GLU A 32 -2.52 -1.03 2.12
CA GLU A 32 -3.79 -1.78 2.20
C GLU A 32 -5.01 -0.87 2.29
N ALA A 33 -4.91 0.25 3.02
CA ALA A 33 -5.98 1.23 3.14
C ALA A 33 -6.23 1.98 1.81
N VAL A 34 -5.17 2.27 1.06
CA VAL A 34 -5.27 2.79 -0.32
C VAL A 34 -5.97 1.78 -1.22
N LEU A 35 -5.50 0.52 -1.25
CA LEU A 35 -6.09 -0.53 -2.09
C LEU A 35 -7.56 -0.80 -1.75
N THR A 36 -7.93 -0.69 -0.47
CA THR A 36 -9.33 -0.85 -0.06
C THR A 36 -10.21 0.28 -0.61
N ARG A 37 -9.74 1.53 -0.56
CA ARG A 37 -10.48 2.67 -1.15
C ARG A 37 -10.54 2.58 -2.67
N LEU A 38 -9.44 2.16 -3.29
CA LEU A 38 -9.35 1.93 -4.73
C LEU A 38 -10.38 0.89 -5.16
N PHE A 39 -10.37 -0.28 -4.53
CA PHE A 39 -11.35 -1.35 -4.78
C PHE A 39 -12.78 -0.85 -4.68
N ILE A 40 -13.12 -0.15 -3.58
CA ILE A 40 -14.48 0.40 -3.37
C ILE A 40 -14.86 1.40 -4.48
N SER A 41 -13.92 2.21 -4.97
CA SER A 41 -14.18 3.20 -6.02
C SER A 41 -14.55 2.61 -7.38
N PHE A 42 -14.23 1.32 -7.62
CA PHE A 42 -14.54 0.61 -8.86
C PHE A 42 -15.73 -0.35 -8.74
N LEU A 43 -16.32 -0.50 -7.54
CA LEU A 43 -17.54 -1.29 -7.39
C LEU A 43 -18.69 -0.65 -8.18
N GLU A 44 -19.56 -1.48 -8.73
CA GLU A 44 -20.77 -1.00 -9.39
C GLU A 44 -21.74 -0.42 -8.36
N ASN A 45 -21.92 -1.12 -7.23
CA ASN A 45 -22.65 -0.64 -6.06
C ASN A 45 -21.77 -0.69 -4.80
N PRO A 46 -21.91 0.26 -3.86
CA PRO A 46 -21.13 0.27 -2.61
C PRO A 46 -21.29 -0.98 -1.74
N THR A 47 -22.35 -1.76 -1.95
CA THR A 47 -22.65 -3.00 -1.23
C THR A 47 -22.05 -4.24 -1.89
N ASP A 48 -21.50 -4.11 -3.09
CA ASP A 48 -20.90 -5.22 -3.82
C ASP A 48 -19.64 -5.70 -3.11
N LYS A 49 -19.39 -7.00 -3.22
CA LYS A 49 -18.27 -7.67 -2.52
C LYS A 49 -17.11 -8.00 -3.45
N SER A 50 -17.28 -7.76 -4.74
CA SER A 50 -16.37 -8.14 -5.82
C SER A 50 -16.44 -7.14 -6.97
N LEU A 51 -15.33 -7.02 -7.70
CA LEU A 51 -15.28 -6.33 -8.98
C LEU A 51 -15.71 -7.30 -10.07
N THR A 52 -16.76 -6.95 -10.81
CA THR A 52 -17.17 -7.71 -12.00
C THR A 52 -16.08 -7.64 -13.07
N LEU A 53 -16.12 -8.53 -14.06
CA LEU A 53 -15.16 -8.51 -15.18
C LEU A 53 -15.12 -7.14 -15.87
N ASP A 54 -16.27 -6.52 -16.07
CA ASP A 54 -16.36 -5.23 -16.75
C ASP A 54 -15.70 -4.13 -15.92
N LYS A 55 -15.93 -4.12 -14.60
CA LYS A 55 -15.26 -3.17 -13.68
C LYS A 55 -13.76 -3.40 -13.58
N LEU A 56 -13.32 -4.67 -13.61
CA LEU A 56 -11.89 -5.00 -13.65
C LEU A 56 -11.23 -4.55 -14.97
N LYS A 57 -11.94 -4.67 -16.10
CA LYS A 57 -11.50 -4.14 -17.40
C LYS A 57 -11.51 -2.61 -17.44
N GLU A 58 -12.46 -1.93 -16.80
CA GLU A 58 -12.44 -0.47 -16.65
C GLU A 58 -11.24 0.00 -15.81
N PHE A 59 -11.01 -0.67 -14.68
CA PHE A 59 -9.88 -0.41 -13.80
C PHE A 59 -8.54 -0.54 -14.52
N SER A 60 -8.31 -1.66 -15.21
CA SER A 60 -7.03 -1.92 -15.90
C SER A 60 -6.70 -0.90 -16.99
N LYS A 61 -7.70 -0.31 -17.65
CA LYS A 61 -7.47 0.78 -18.62
C LYS A 61 -6.79 1.99 -17.99
N ILE A 62 -7.06 2.28 -16.72
CA ILE A 62 -6.47 3.45 -16.06
C ILE A 62 -4.98 3.21 -15.78
N CYS A 63 -4.63 1.99 -15.38
CA CYS A 63 -3.24 1.61 -15.11
C CYS A 63 -2.43 1.42 -16.41
N ASN A 64 -3.05 0.86 -17.45
CA ASN A 64 -2.38 0.41 -18.69
C ASN A 64 -2.60 1.34 -19.89
N ASP A 65 -2.64 2.66 -19.66
CA ASP A 65 -2.70 3.68 -20.73
C ASP A 65 -3.86 3.50 -21.72
N GLY A 66 -5.04 3.16 -21.17
CA GLY A 66 -6.27 2.95 -21.91
C GLY A 66 -6.49 1.51 -22.39
N LYS A 67 -5.51 0.62 -22.20
CA LYS A 67 -5.64 -0.79 -22.61
C LYS A 67 -6.24 -1.64 -21.48
N PRO A 68 -7.39 -2.30 -21.68
CA PRO A 68 -7.91 -3.23 -20.68
C PRO A 68 -7.06 -4.50 -20.63
N PHE A 69 -7.16 -5.24 -19.53
CA PHE A 69 -6.67 -6.62 -19.47
C PHE A 69 -7.30 -7.47 -20.59
N SER A 70 -6.46 -8.32 -21.20
CA SER A 70 -6.89 -9.34 -22.15
C SER A 70 -7.70 -10.43 -21.46
N ASP A 71 -8.41 -11.25 -22.24
CA ASP A 71 -9.19 -12.35 -21.67
C ASP A 71 -8.27 -13.41 -21.02
N GLU A 72 -7.03 -13.54 -21.50
CA GLU A 72 -5.99 -14.37 -20.88
C GLU A 72 -5.56 -13.80 -19.52
N GLU A 73 -5.26 -12.51 -19.43
CA GLU A 73 -4.89 -11.84 -18.16
C GLU A 73 -6.03 -11.96 -17.13
N ILE A 74 -7.28 -11.78 -17.56
CA ILE A 74 -8.45 -11.98 -16.70
C ILE A 74 -8.57 -13.42 -16.23
N LYS A 75 -8.32 -14.40 -17.12
CA LYS A 75 -8.37 -15.82 -16.76
C LYS A 75 -7.27 -16.17 -15.76
N GLU A 76 -6.08 -15.62 -15.89
CA GLU A 76 -5.00 -15.77 -14.90
C GLU A 76 -5.43 -15.20 -13.56
N ILE A 77 -6.00 -13.99 -13.53
CA ILE A 77 -6.51 -13.38 -12.29
C ILE A 77 -7.54 -14.29 -11.61
N GLN A 78 -8.50 -14.82 -12.37
CA GLN A 78 -9.53 -15.72 -11.86
C GLN A 78 -8.99 -17.09 -11.42
N THR A 79 -7.83 -17.50 -11.94
CA THR A 79 -7.20 -18.78 -11.60
C THR A 79 -6.37 -18.67 -10.33
N TYR A 80 -5.64 -17.56 -10.14
CA TYR A 80 -4.67 -17.41 -9.07
C TYR A 80 -5.17 -16.61 -7.87
N PHE A 81 -6.16 -15.74 -8.05
CA PHE A 81 -6.65 -14.86 -6.99
C PHE A 81 -8.11 -15.15 -6.62
N GLN A 82 -8.47 -14.78 -5.38
CA GLN A 82 -9.79 -15.08 -4.85
C GLN A 82 -10.89 -14.30 -5.58
N CYS A 83 -11.77 -15.05 -6.25
CA CYS A 83 -13.00 -14.56 -6.84
C CYS A 83 -14.24 -15.10 -6.09
N ASP A 84 -15.39 -14.46 -6.30
CA ASP A 84 -16.69 -14.94 -5.83
C ASP A 84 -17.30 -16.02 -6.76
N GLU A 85 -18.52 -16.48 -6.46
CA GLU A 85 -19.22 -17.46 -7.29
C GLU A 85 -19.47 -17.02 -8.74
N ASN A 86 -19.47 -15.71 -9.02
CA ASN A 86 -19.68 -15.13 -10.33
C ASN A 86 -18.35 -14.77 -11.03
N LYS A 87 -17.22 -15.24 -10.50
CA LYS A 87 -15.86 -14.92 -10.97
C LYS A 87 -15.50 -13.44 -10.91
N GLY A 88 -16.16 -12.67 -10.04
CA GLY A 88 -15.78 -11.31 -9.70
C GLY A 88 -14.63 -11.31 -8.69
N LEU A 89 -13.64 -10.43 -8.90
CA LEU A 89 -12.45 -10.35 -8.05
C LEU A 89 -12.82 -9.73 -6.69
N THR A 90 -12.61 -10.47 -5.60
CA THR A 90 -12.92 -9.99 -4.24
C THR A 90 -11.89 -8.98 -3.74
N LEU A 91 -12.19 -8.22 -2.66
CA LEU A 91 -11.22 -7.33 -2.04
C LEU A 91 -9.94 -8.05 -1.60
N LYS A 92 -10.06 -9.28 -1.08
CA LYS A 92 -8.90 -10.09 -0.70
C LYS A 92 -8.11 -10.48 -1.94
N GLY A 93 -8.76 -10.99 -2.99
CA GLY A 93 -8.09 -11.32 -4.25
C GLY A 93 -7.37 -10.10 -4.87
N PHE A 94 -8.00 -8.94 -4.83
CA PHE A 94 -7.42 -7.67 -5.30
C PHE A 94 -6.16 -7.29 -4.51
N LYS A 95 -6.18 -7.43 -3.18
CA LYS A 95 -4.99 -7.20 -2.34
C LYS A 95 -3.90 -8.23 -2.59
N ASP A 96 -4.25 -9.51 -2.72
CA ASP A 96 -3.29 -10.59 -3.00
C ASP A 96 -2.60 -10.40 -4.36
N MET A 97 -3.36 -9.93 -5.37
CA MET A 97 -2.83 -9.54 -6.68
C MET A 97 -1.80 -8.41 -6.55
N TYR A 98 -2.17 -7.32 -5.86
CA TYR A 98 -1.25 -6.20 -5.62
C TYR A 98 -0.05 -6.57 -4.76
N HIS A 99 -0.22 -7.48 -3.79
CA HIS A 99 0.88 -8.01 -2.99
C HIS A 99 1.90 -8.74 -3.85
N THR A 100 1.41 -9.62 -4.73
CA THR A 100 2.25 -10.39 -5.66
C THR A 100 3.03 -9.46 -6.59
N GLN A 101 2.32 -8.54 -7.27
CA GLN A 101 2.95 -7.55 -8.16
C GLN A 101 3.94 -6.65 -7.42
N SER A 102 3.56 -6.08 -6.27
CA SER A 102 4.42 -5.14 -5.54
C SER A 102 5.66 -5.80 -4.94
N SER A 103 5.59 -7.10 -4.64
CA SER A 103 6.73 -7.87 -4.17
C SER A 103 7.75 -8.08 -5.29
N ALA A 104 7.28 -8.41 -6.51
CA ALA A 104 8.13 -8.65 -7.68
C ALA A 104 8.60 -7.36 -8.35
N GLU A 105 7.67 -6.44 -8.64
CA GLU A 105 7.86 -5.25 -9.47
C GLU A 105 7.27 -3.99 -8.79
N PRO A 106 7.83 -3.55 -7.65
CA PRO A 106 7.28 -2.43 -6.86
C PRO A 106 7.16 -1.12 -7.65
N MET A 107 8.03 -0.89 -8.64
CA MET A 107 7.99 0.31 -9.48
C MET A 107 6.84 0.29 -10.49
N GLU A 108 6.29 -0.88 -10.83
CA GLU A 108 5.07 -0.96 -11.62
C GLU A 108 3.87 -0.52 -10.79
N THR A 109 3.68 -1.10 -9.60
CA THR A 109 2.66 -0.66 -8.65
C THR A 109 2.75 0.84 -8.36
N TRP A 110 3.97 1.39 -8.23
CA TRP A 110 4.15 2.81 -7.97
C TRP A 110 3.69 3.71 -9.12
N ARG A 111 3.92 3.28 -10.37
CA ARG A 111 3.39 3.99 -11.55
C ARG A 111 1.87 4.04 -11.52
N ASP A 112 1.21 2.94 -11.13
CA ASP A 112 -0.24 2.92 -10.95
C ASP A 112 -0.67 3.89 -9.85
N MET A 113 0.00 3.87 -8.70
CA MET A 113 -0.33 4.79 -7.59
C MET A 113 -0.19 6.25 -7.98
N LYS A 114 0.78 6.62 -8.83
CA LYS A 114 0.88 7.97 -9.40
C LYS A 114 -0.29 8.28 -10.35
N LYS A 115 -0.61 7.37 -11.29
CA LYS A 115 -1.72 7.55 -12.23
C LYS A 115 -3.07 7.69 -11.50
N LEU A 116 -3.23 7.00 -10.39
CA LEU A 116 -4.43 7.01 -9.55
C LEU A 116 -4.44 8.10 -8.48
N GLY A 117 -3.33 8.87 -8.32
CA GLY A 117 -3.24 10.01 -7.39
C GLY A 117 -3.05 9.64 -5.91
N PHE A 118 -2.56 8.44 -5.60
CA PHE A 118 -2.29 7.97 -4.23
C PHE A 118 -0.83 8.06 -3.80
N ASP A 119 0.09 8.38 -4.72
CA ASP A 119 1.53 8.51 -4.46
C ASP A 119 1.84 9.52 -3.35
N LYS A 120 1.26 10.72 -3.42
CA LYS A 120 1.48 11.78 -2.43
C LYS A 120 1.02 11.36 -1.04
N GLU A 121 -0.16 10.75 -0.94
CA GLU A 121 -0.70 10.28 0.34
C GLU A 121 0.22 9.22 0.97
N LEU A 122 0.74 8.29 0.18
CA LEU A 122 1.67 7.26 0.66
C LEU A 122 2.98 7.87 1.18
N ILE A 123 3.55 8.82 0.44
CA ILE A 123 4.76 9.55 0.87
C ILE A 123 4.51 10.34 2.16
N GLU A 124 3.41 11.09 2.23
CA GLU A 124 3.07 11.90 3.40
C GLU A 124 2.87 11.03 4.65
N LYS A 125 2.21 9.87 4.51
CA LYS A 125 2.02 8.92 5.61
C LYS A 125 3.34 8.34 6.09
N ARG A 126 4.24 7.96 5.19
CA ARG A 126 5.60 7.51 5.53
C ARG A 126 6.35 8.60 6.29
N ASP A 127 6.36 9.82 5.76
CA ASP A 127 7.10 10.93 6.37
C ASP A 127 6.53 11.30 7.75
N ALA A 128 5.21 11.23 7.91
CA ALA A 128 4.56 11.36 9.20
C ALA A 128 4.95 10.24 10.18
N ALA A 129 5.10 9.00 9.69
CA ALA A 129 5.55 7.86 10.51
C ALA A 129 7.03 7.95 10.93
N LEU A 130 7.85 8.74 10.22
CA LEU A 130 9.25 9.03 10.57
C LEU A 130 9.40 10.14 11.63
N ARG A 131 8.30 10.78 12.02
CA ARG A 131 8.29 11.89 12.99
C ARG A 131 7.88 11.44 14.39
N CYS A 132 8.34 12.19 15.38
CA CYS A 132 8.00 12.00 16.77
C CYS A 132 6.48 12.07 16.95
N ARG A 133 5.88 11.04 17.55
CA ARG A 133 4.44 11.01 17.78
C ARG A 133 3.93 12.20 18.60
N VAL A 134 4.75 12.70 19.52
CA VAL A 134 4.43 13.82 20.42
C VAL A 134 4.61 15.16 19.73
N CYS A 135 5.85 15.53 19.36
CA CYS A 135 6.17 16.88 18.90
C CYS A 135 6.36 17.04 17.38
N LYS A 136 6.23 15.96 16.60
CA LYS A 136 6.41 15.92 15.13
C LYS A 136 7.81 16.26 14.60
N ALA A 137 8.79 16.46 15.49
CA ALA A 137 10.21 16.56 15.10
C ALA A 137 10.72 15.25 14.46
N PRO A 138 11.75 15.29 13.59
CA PRO A 138 12.39 14.08 13.07
C PRO A 138 12.79 13.11 14.19
N SER A 139 12.64 11.81 13.96
CA SER A 139 12.83 10.82 15.01
C SER A 139 13.51 9.53 14.53
N THR A 140 14.50 9.10 15.30
CA THR A 140 15.22 7.84 15.09
C THR A 140 14.89 6.80 16.17
N LEU A 141 14.49 7.24 17.36
CA LEU A 141 14.12 6.35 18.46
C LEU A 141 12.73 5.74 18.20
N VAL A 142 12.67 4.42 18.14
CA VAL A 142 11.43 3.65 17.97
C VAL A 142 11.09 2.97 19.29
N CYS A 143 9.79 2.84 19.59
CA CYS A 143 9.35 2.00 20.71
C CYS A 143 9.89 0.58 20.54
N SER A 144 10.72 0.11 21.48
CA SER A 144 11.36 -1.21 21.43
C SER A 144 10.36 -2.37 21.43
N ARG A 145 9.18 -2.17 22.02
CA ARG A 145 8.13 -3.18 22.11
C ARG A 145 7.37 -3.34 20.79
N CYS A 146 6.75 -2.28 20.28
CA CYS A 146 5.91 -2.37 19.08
C CYS A 146 6.68 -2.15 17.77
N LYS A 147 7.83 -1.48 17.80
CA LYS A 147 8.62 -1.09 16.61
C LYS A 147 7.87 -0.22 15.58
N VAL A 148 6.69 0.33 15.94
CA VAL A 148 5.85 1.15 15.05
C VAL A 148 5.98 2.64 15.37
N VAL A 149 5.84 3.02 16.64
CA VAL A 149 5.79 4.43 17.04
C VAL A 149 7.19 4.99 17.27
N ARG A 150 7.45 6.20 16.79
CA ARG A 150 8.73 6.90 16.94
C ARG A 150 8.66 8.12 17.85
N TYR A 151 9.80 8.46 18.42
CA TYR A 151 10.01 9.58 19.33
C TYR A 151 11.33 10.28 19.03
N CYS A 152 11.39 11.60 19.22
CA CYS A 152 12.67 12.32 19.10
C CYS A 152 13.62 12.03 20.26
N GLY A 153 13.11 11.47 21.38
CA GLY A 153 13.90 11.10 22.55
C GLY A 153 13.05 10.46 23.65
N ALA A 154 13.72 10.04 24.73
CA ALA A 154 13.09 9.31 25.84
C ALA A 154 11.98 10.11 26.55
N GLU A 155 12.09 11.44 26.60
CA GLU A 155 11.09 12.29 27.25
C GLU A 155 9.74 12.23 26.53
N CYS A 156 9.73 12.40 25.20
CA CYS A 156 8.52 12.23 24.40
C CYS A 156 7.97 10.79 24.47
N GLN A 157 8.84 9.77 24.53
CA GLN A 157 8.40 8.39 24.71
C GLN A 157 7.67 8.20 26.05
N LYS A 158 8.25 8.68 27.17
CA LYS A 158 7.63 8.57 28.50
C LYS A 158 6.30 9.33 28.55
N GLN A 159 6.23 10.49 27.93
CA GLN A 159 5.00 11.30 27.86
C GLN A 159 3.88 10.54 27.15
N ASP A 160 4.12 10.06 25.93
CA ASP A 160 3.10 9.30 25.18
C ASP A 160 2.77 7.96 25.85
N TRP A 161 3.76 7.28 26.46
CA TRP A 161 3.54 6.06 27.23
C TRP A 161 2.54 6.26 28.37
N LYS A 162 2.71 7.33 29.16
CA LYS A 162 1.80 7.69 30.26
C LYS A 162 0.43 8.09 29.73
N ALA A 163 0.38 8.87 28.66
CA ALA A 163 -0.86 9.43 28.11
C ALA A 163 -1.75 8.38 27.41
N SER A 164 -1.19 7.55 26.53
CA SER A 164 -2.03 6.65 25.71
C SER A 164 -1.34 5.39 25.18
N HIS A 165 -0.04 5.44 24.87
CA HIS A 165 0.60 4.37 24.09
C HIS A 165 0.61 3.02 24.82
N LYS A 166 0.76 3.02 26.16
CA LYS A 166 0.76 1.80 26.98
C LYS A 166 -0.48 0.92 26.78
N GLN A 167 -1.64 1.53 26.49
CA GLN A 167 -2.92 0.84 26.30
C GLN A 167 -3.01 0.14 24.94
N LYS A 168 -2.36 0.69 23.90
CA LYS A 168 -2.46 0.22 22.51
C LYS A 168 -1.19 -0.48 22.03
N CYS A 169 -0.10 -0.42 22.80
CA CYS A 169 1.18 -1.00 22.42
C CYS A 169 1.13 -2.53 22.42
N LYS A 170 1.24 -3.13 21.24
CA LYS A 170 1.39 -4.59 21.05
C LYS A 170 2.83 -4.93 20.63
N PRO A 171 3.40 -6.05 21.09
CA PRO A 171 4.69 -6.52 20.58
C PRO A 171 4.67 -6.64 19.05
N SER A 172 5.76 -6.27 18.40
CA SER A 172 5.96 -6.62 16.98
C SER A 172 6.01 -8.13 16.90
N VAL A 173 5.14 -8.73 16.09
CA VAL A 173 5.34 -10.11 15.65
C VAL A 173 6.60 -10.09 14.79
N VAL A 174 7.60 -10.88 15.17
CA VAL A 174 8.82 -11.11 14.40
C VAL A 174 8.67 -12.46 13.75
#